data_AF-A0A6P1NUL1-F1
#
_entry.id   AF-A0A6P1NUL1-F1
#
_cell.length_a   1.000
_cell.length_b   1.000
_cell.length_c   1.000
_cell.angle_alpha   90.00
_cell.angle_beta   90.00
_cell.angle_gamma   90.00
#
_symmetry.space_group_name_H-M   'P 1'
#
loop_
_entity.id
_entity.type
_entity.pdbx_description
1 polymer ?
#
loop_
_entity_poly.entity_id
_entity_poly.type
_entity_poly.pdbx_seq_one_letter_code
_entity_poly.pdbx_strand_id
1 'polypeptide(L)' 'MKVPGRQRARVAGRRCIIVDDVLTTGATLAEAARALHLSGAVVMGAVVLAATRPPDSAGGESPGPEAGGKLPAPKK' A
#
# COMPACT_ATOMS: atom_id res chain seq x y z
N MET A 1 -13.82 0.46 -11.23
CA MET A 1 -14.40 -0.65 -10.44
C MET A 1 -15.74 -0.26 -9.79
N LYS A 2 -16.53 -1.24 -9.29
CA LYS A 2 -17.70 -1.01 -8.41
C LYS A 2 -17.85 -2.15 -7.39
N VAL A 3 -18.33 -1.85 -6.18
CA VAL A 3 -18.72 -2.87 -5.20
C VAL A 3 -20.08 -3.46 -5.61
N PRO A 4 -20.22 -4.79 -5.77
CA PRO A 4 -21.51 -5.41 -6.07
C PRO A 4 -22.56 -5.09 -5.00
N GLY A 5 -23.83 -4.90 -5.39
CA GLY A 5 -24.91 -4.49 -4.47
C GLY A 5 -25.00 -5.35 -3.20
N ARG A 6 -24.93 -6.67 -3.34
CA ARG A 6 -24.91 -7.63 -2.21
C ARG A 6 -23.74 -7.45 -1.23
N GLN A 7 -22.64 -6.84 -1.66
CA GLN A 7 -21.46 -6.59 -0.83
C GLN A 7 -21.44 -5.18 -0.24
N ARG A 8 -22.21 -4.22 -0.77
CA ARG A 8 -22.25 -2.84 -0.26
C ARG A 8 -22.63 -2.78 1.21
N ALA A 9 -23.68 -3.50 1.62
CA ALA A 9 -24.12 -3.56 3.01
C ALA A 9 -23.06 -4.16 3.95
N ARG A 10 -22.14 -4.98 3.43
CA ARG A 10 -21.06 -5.59 4.24
C ARG A 10 -19.91 -4.63 4.52
N VAL A 11 -19.71 -3.63 3.67
CA VAL A 11 -18.57 -2.70 3.76
C VAL A 11 -18.96 -1.29 4.19
N ALA A 12 -20.22 -0.89 4.04
CA ALA A 12 -20.71 0.42 4.48
C ALA A 12 -20.43 0.65 5.98
N GLY A 13 -19.83 1.80 6.30
CA GLY A 13 -19.43 2.19 7.65
C GLY A 13 -18.26 1.40 8.24
N ARG A 14 -17.67 0.45 7.50
CA ARG A 14 -16.56 -0.38 7.98
C ARG A 14 -15.21 0.21 7.60
N ARG A 15 -14.22 0.00 8.48
CA ARG A 15 -12.81 0.23 8.19
C ARG A 15 -12.28 -0.94 7.37
N CYS A 16 -11.64 -0.65 6.24
CA CYS A 16 -11.15 -1.65 5.31
C CYS A 16 -9.66 -1.43 5.01
N ILE A 17 -8.93 -2.53 4.84
CA ILE A 17 -7.60 -2.56 4.23
C ILE A 17 -7.76 -3.27 2.89
N ILE A 18 -7.20 -2.69 1.83
CA ILE A 18 -7.16 -3.33 0.51
C ILE A 18 -5.93 -4.23 0.46
N VAL A 19 -6.10 -5.47 0.01
CA VAL A 19 -5.00 -6.41 -0.18
C VAL A 19 -4.90 -6.72 -1.67
N ASP A 20 -3.70 -6.56 -2.22
CA ASP A 20 -3.37 -6.91 -3.60
C ASP A 20 -2.03 -7.65 -3.60
N ASP A 21 -1.68 -8.32 -4.68
CA ASP A 21 -0.39 -9.02 -4.77
C ASP A 21 0.74 -8.06 -5.17
N VAL A 22 0.56 -7.30 -6.25
CA VAL A 22 1.60 -6.50 -6.89
C VAL A 22 1.13 -5.07 -7.14
N LEU A 23 1.87 -4.11 -6.60
CA LEU A 23 1.74 -2.70 -6.92
C LEU A 23 2.67 -2.31 -8.07
N THR A 24 2.08 -1.78 -9.15
CA THR A 24 2.81 -1.11 -10.23
C THR A 24 2.57 0.40 -10.20
N THR A 25 1.63 0.91 -11.00
CA THR A 25 1.24 2.34 -11.03
C THR A 25 0.27 2.72 -9.91
N GLY A 26 -0.34 1.74 -9.24
CA GLY A 26 -1.36 1.96 -8.22
C GLY A 26 -2.77 2.21 -8.76
N ALA A 27 -2.98 2.20 -10.08
CA ALA A 27 -4.30 2.43 -10.67
C ALA A 27 -5.38 1.47 -10.14
N THR A 28 -5.03 0.19 -9.96
CA THR A 28 -5.95 -0.84 -9.41
C THR A 28 -6.37 -0.50 -7.97
N LEU A 29 -5.40 -0.21 -7.08
CA LEU A 29 -5.68 0.16 -5.69
C LEU A 29 -6.50 1.45 -5.60
N ALA A 30 -6.19 2.45 -6.45
CA ALA A 30 -6.92 3.72 -6.48
C ALA A 30 -8.39 3.51 -6.89
N GLU A 31 -8.64 2.70 -7.92
CA GLU A 31 -10.01 2.37 -8.36
C GLU A 31 -10.77 1.53 -7.33
N ALA A 32 -10.09 0.61 -6.64
CA ALA A 32 -10.68 -0.17 -5.56
C ALA A 32 -11.05 0.73 -4.38
N ALA A 33 -10.15 1.63 -3.96
CA ALA A 33 -10.40 2.59 -2.90
C ALA A 33 -11.58 3.51 -3.24
N ARG A 34 -11.60 4.05 -4.47
CA ARG A 34 -12.73 4.86 -4.97
C ARG A 34 -14.06 4.10 -4.89
N ALA A 35 -14.10 2.85 -5.34
CA ALA A 35 -15.31 2.03 -5.30
C ALA A 35 -15.80 1.73 -3.87
N LEU A 36 -14.87 1.51 -2.93
CA LEU A 36 -15.15 1.28 -1.52
C LEU A 36 -15.70 2.56 -0.85
N HIS A 37 -15.06 3.72 -1.08
CA HIS A 37 -15.55 5.01 -0.59
C HIS A 37 -16.96 5.33 -1.10
N LEU A 38 -17.21 5.13 -2.39
CA LEU A 38 -18.56 5.30 -2.99
C LEU A 38 -19.60 4.31 -2.44
N SER A 39 -19.17 3.27 -1.73
CA SER A 39 -20.03 2.31 -1.06
C SER A 39 -20.13 2.55 0.44
N GLY A 40 -19.59 3.67 0.93
CA GLY A 40 -19.63 4.09 2.33
C GLY A 40 -18.60 3.45 3.24
N ALA A 41 -17.62 2.72 2.69
CA ALA A 41 -16.52 2.18 3.49
C ALA A 41 -15.46 3.26 3.79
N VAL A 42 -14.64 3.02 4.82
CA VAL A 42 -13.48 3.85 5.17
C VAL A 42 -12.21 3.06 4.88
N VAL A 43 -11.48 3.44 3.83
CA VAL A 43 -10.22 2.76 3.48
C VAL A 43 -9.09 3.31 4.33
N MET A 44 -8.48 2.46 5.15
CA MET A 44 -7.40 2.83 6.06
C MET A 44 -6.02 2.76 5.40
N GLY A 45 -5.91 2.07 4.28
CA GLY A 45 -4.67 1.85 3.55
C GLY A 45 -4.75 0.60 2.66
N ALA A 46 -3.61 0.23 2.09
CA ALA A 46 -3.44 -0.96 1.27
C ALA A 46 -2.16 -1.72 1.65
N VAL A 47 -2.18 -3.04 1.47
CA VAL A 47 -1.05 -3.94 1.68
C VAL A 47 -0.82 -4.72 0.40
N VAL A 48 0.45 -4.80 -0.03
CA VAL A 48 0.86 -5.57 -1.21
C VAL A 48 2.06 -6.44 -0.90
N LEU A 49 2.19 -7.56 -1.60
CA LEU A 49 3.34 -8.46 -1.45
C LEU A 49 4.58 -7.93 -2.18
N ALA A 50 4.39 -7.26 -3.33
CA ALA A 50 5.46 -6.67 -4.12
C ALA A 50 5.10 -5.27 -4.62
N ALA A 51 6.10 -4.39 -4.76
CA ALA A 51 5.96 -3.08 -5.36
C ALA A 51 7.09 -2.82 -6.36
N THR A 52 6.74 -2.42 -7.58
CA THR A 52 7.73 -2.05 -8.60
C THR A 52 8.07 -0.57 -8.50
N ARG A 53 9.32 -0.20 -8.78
CA ARG A 53 9.68 1.22 -8.96
C ARG A 53 8.86 1.78 -10.12
N PRO A 54 8.22 2.96 -9.96
CA PRO A 54 7.59 3.63 -11.09
C PRO A 54 8.64 3.84 -12.20
N PRO A 55 8.30 3.59 -13.48
CA PRO A 55 9.16 4.05 -14.56
C PRO A 55 9.33 5.56 -14.40
N ASP A 56 10.60 6.01 -14.36
CA ASP A 56 11.04 7.42 -14.29
C ASP A 56 11.23 8.04 -12.90
N SER A 57 11.16 7.28 -11.80
CA SER A 57 11.68 7.74 -10.49
C SER A 57 13.20 7.63 -10.41
N ALA A 58 13.93 8.48 -11.14
CA ALA A 58 15.35 8.71 -10.87
C ALA A 58 15.49 9.51 -9.56
N GLY A 59 15.95 8.86 -8.50
CA GLY A 59 16.45 9.51 -7.28
C GLY A 59 15.40 9.79 -6.21
N GLY A 60 15.25 8.85 -5.28
CA GLY A 60 14.42 9.01 -4.09
C GLY A 60 14.59 7.82 -3.16
N GLU A 61 15.81 7.64 -2.64
CA GLU A 61 16.06 6.72 -1.53
C GLU A 61 15.17 7.14 -0.36
N SER A 62 14.28 6.24 0.07
CA SER A 62 13.74 6.27 1.42
C SER A 62 14.74 5.54 2.30
N PRO A 63 15.24 6.12 3.42
CA PRO A 63 16.15 5.41 4.29
C PRO A 63 15.40 4.22 4.90
N GLY A 64 15.78 3.01 4.51
CA GLY A 64 15.43 1.80 5.26
C GLY A 64 16.05 1.85 6.66
N PRO A 65 15.53 1.09 7.64
CA PRO A 65 16.06 1.11 8.99
C PRO A 65 17.53 0.66 8.95
N GLU A 66 18.42 1.50 9.46
CA GLU A 66 19.87 1.28 9.44
C GLU A 66 20.23 -0.06 10.07
N ALA A 67 20.75 -0.98 9.25
CA ALA A 67 21.36 -2.20 9.73
C ALA A 67 22.78 -1.89 10.24
N GLY A 68 22.91 -1.79 11.56
CA GLY A 68 24.10 -2.21 12.31
C GLY A 68 25.38 -1.40 12.09
N GLY A 69 25.59 -0.38 12.94
CA GLY A 69 26.89 0.25 13.11
C GLY A 69 27.98 -0.79 13.40
N LYS A 70 28.98 -0.86 12.52
CA LYS A 70 30.19 -1.65 12.72
C LYS A 70 31.00 -1.00 13.84
N LEU A 71 31.11 -1.68 15.00
CA LEU A 71 31.98 -1.23 16.09
C LEU A 71 33.44 -1.17 15.59
N PRO A 72 34.19 -0.07 15.78
CA PRO A 72 35.58 0.00 15.38
C PRO A 72 36.44 -0.99 16.19
N ALA A 73 37.34 -1.68 15.51
CA ALA A 73 38.25 -2.66 16.10
C ALA A 73 39.16 -2.01 17.17
N PRO A 74 39.51 -2.73 18.26
CA PRO A 74 40.41 -2.21 19.28
C PRO A 74 41.81 -2.04 18.70
N LYS A 75 42.41 -0.85 18.91
CA LYS A 75 43.81 -0.61 18.58
C LYS A 75 44.70 -1.29 19.64
N LYS A 76 45.75 -1.98 19.20
CA LYS A 76 46.85 -2.48 20.04
C LYS A 76 47.62 -1.33 20.68
#